data_AF-A0AAE3UBY2-F1
#
_entry.id   AF-A0AAE3UBY2-F1
#
_cell.length_a   1.000
_cell.length_b   1.000
_cell.length_c   1.000
_cell.angle_alpha   90.00
_cell.angle_beta   90.00
_cell.angle_gamma   90.00
#
_symmetry.space_group_name_H-M   'P 1'
#
loop_
_entity.id
_entity.type
_entity.pdbx_description
1 polymer ?
#
loop_
_entity_poly.entity_id
_entity_poly.type
_entity_poly.pdbx_seq_one_letter_code
_entity_poly.pdbx_strand_id
1 'polypeptide(L)' 'MVAIIKISASIYRIVNYNENKVKQGVAHCIAAINYPKEADELSISQKLNRLLNQVALNESKV' A
#
# COMPACT_ATOMS: atom_id res chain seq x y z
N MET A 1 1.61 5.40 -6.12
CA MET A 1 0.60 4.33 -6.38
C MET A 1 -0.17 4.72 -7.64
N VAL A 2 0.00 4.01 -8.77
CA VAL A 2 -0.91 4.10 -9.95
C VAL A 2 -1.52 2.71 -10.10
N ALA A 3 -2.76 2.56 -9.60
CA ALA A 3 -4.03 2.77 -10.30
C ALA A 3 -4.58 1.51 -11.00
N ILE A 4 -4.43 0.35 -10.35
CA ILE A 4 -5.50 -0.64 -10.37
C ILE A 4 -5.81 -1.01 -8.92
N ILE A 5 -6.66 -0.20 -8.28
CA ILE A 5 -7.37 -0.64 -7.07
C ILE A 5 -8.52 -1.50 -7.58
N LYS A 6 -8.30 -2.81 -7.74
CA LYS A 6 -9.45 -3.72 -7.74
C LYS A 6 -10.04 -3.61 -6.35
N ILE A 7 -11.27 -3.12 -6.25
CA ILE A 7 -12.05 -3.19 -5.01
C ILE A 7 -12.12 -4.68 -4.67
N SER A 8 -11.24 -5.09 -3.78
CA SER A 8 -11.12 -6.46 -3.31
C SER A 8 -11.26 -6.37 -1.82
N ALA A 9 -11.92 -7.36 -1.21
CA ALA A 9 -12.22 -7.38 0.21
C ALA A 9 -10.98 -7.41 1.13
N SER A 10 -9.76 -7.29 0.59
CA SER A 10 -8.52 -7.48 1.33
C SER A 10 -7.42 -6.49 0.92
N ILE A 11 -7.13 -5.54 1.82
CA ILE A 11 -5.98 -4.62 1.72
C ILE A 11 -4.67 -5.41 1.62
N TYR A 12 -4.58 -6.54 2.33
CA TYR A 12 -3.42 -7.44 2.27
C TYR A 12 -3.12 -7.90 0.83
N ARG A 13 -4.14 -8.36 0.10
CA ARG A 13 -3.99 -8.79 -1.29
C ARG A 13 -3.56 -7.65 -2.21
N ILE A 14 -4.13 -6.46 -2.01
CA ILE A 14 -3.81 -5.27 -2.82
C ILE A 14 -2.35 -4.87 -2.64
N VAL A 15 -1.86 -4.78 -1.40
CA VAL A 15 -0.45 -4.43 -1.13
C VAL A 15 0.48 -5.46 -1.73
N ASN A 16 0.27 -6.76 -1.48
CA ASN A 16 1.14 -7.80 -2.01
C ASN A 16 1.16 -7.86 -3.53
N TYR A 17 0.00 -7.66 -4.19
CA TYR A 17 -0.07 -7.61 -5.65
C TYR A 17 0.81 -6.51 -6.24
N ASN A 18 0.72 -5.29 -5.68
CA ASN A 18 1.50 -4.15 -6.16
C ASN A 18 2.99 -4.34 -5.86
N GLU A 19 3.34 -4.78 -4.66
CA GLU A 19 4.74 -4.99 -4.26
C GLU A 19 5.41 -6.10 -5.10
N ASN A 20 4.69 -7.17 -5.42
CA ASN A 20 5.21 -8.21 -6.30
C ASN A 20 5.44 -7.69 -7.72
N LYS A 21 4.57 -6.82 -8.23
CA LYS A 21 4.75 -6.20 -9.55
C LYS A 21 5.96 -5.25 -9.59
N VAL A 22 6.19 -4.49 -8.53
CA VAL A 22 7.38 -3.63 -8.41
C VAL A 22 8.64 -4.50 -8.36
N LYS A 23 8.63 -5.57 -7.56
CA LYS A 23 9.75 -6.53 -7.50
C LYS A 23 10.06 -7.20 -8.85
N GLN A 24 9.02 -7.48 -9.65
CA GLN A 24 9.15 -8.07 -10.99
C GLN A 24 9.56 -7.04 -12.06
N GLY A 25 9.70 -5.76 -11.73
CA GLY A 25 10.02 -4.69 -12.70
C GLY A 25 8.88 -4.36 -13.66
N VAL A 26 7.68 -4.92 -13.47
CA VAL A 26 6.50 -4.66 -14.31
C VAL A 26 5.67 -3.46 -13.83
N ALA A 27 6.06 -2.88 -12.69
CA ALA A 27 5.49 -1.66 -12.14
C ALA A 27 6.58 -0.84 -11.44
N HIS A 28 6.32 0.46 -11.24
CA HIS A 28 7.23 1.37 -10.56
C HIS A 28 6.52 2.11 -9.42
N CYS A 29 7.26 2.34 -8.32
CA CYS A 29 6.78 3.17 -7.21
C CYS A 29 6.88 4.65 -7.60
N ILE A 30 5.73 5.27 -7.85
CA ILE A 30 5.70 6.67 -8.33
C ILE A 30 6.00 7.67 -7.22
N ALA A 31 5.58 7.38 -5.98
CA ALA A 31 5.89 8.18 -4.80
C ALA A 31 5.44 7.46 -3.51
N ALA A 32 6.15 7.70 -2.41
CA ALA A 32 5.81 7.29 -1.05
C ALA A 32 5.49 8.50 -0.15
N ILE A 33 4.62 9.39 -0.63
CA ILE A 33 4.24 10.62 0.07
C ILE A 33 3.63 10.29 1.44
N ASN A 34 3.98 11.08 2.47
CA ASN A 34 3.50 10.95 3.84
C ASN A 34 3.93 9.67 4.58
N TYR A 35 4.96 9.00 4.09
CA TYR A 35 5.73 8.07 4.91
C TYR A 35 6.94 8.80 5.50
N PRO A 36 7.33 8.52 6.74
CA PRO A 36 8.51 9.12 7.37
C PRO A 36 9.83 8.51 6.88
N LYS A 37 9.79 7.60 5.89
CA LYS A 37 10.91 6.86 5.33
C LYS A 37 10.80 6.85 3.81
N GLU A 38 11.93 6.67 3.15
CA GLU A 38 11.96 6.55 1.69
C GLU A 38 11.25 5.28 1.23
N ALA A 39 10.76 5.29 -0.01
CA ALA A 39 9.96 4.19 -0.58
C ALA A 39 10.68 2.82 -0.50
N ASP A 40 12.00 2.85 -0.67
CA ASP A 40 12.87 1.67 -0.73
C ASP A 40 13.22 1.14 0.67
N GLU A 41 13.04 1.95 1.71
CA GLU A 41 13.27 1.58 3.11
C GLU A 41 12.01 1.04 3.80
N LEU A 42 10.86 1.12 3.12
CA LEU A 42 9.57 0.67 3.64
C LEU A 42 9.38 -0.83 3.42
N SER A 43 9.16 -1.55 4.51
CA SER A 43 8.76 -2.95 4.43
C SER A 43 7.28 -3.11 4.04
N ILE A 44 6.93 -4.25 3.45
CA ILE A 44 5.55 -4.60 3.10
C ILE A 44 4.63 -4.52 4.33
N SER A 45 5.12 -4.98 5.50
CA SER A 45 4.37 -4.92 6.77
C SER A 45 4.08 -3.48 7.20
N GLN A 46 5.05 -2.57 7.06
CA GLN A 46 4.85 -1.15 7.38
C GLN A 46 3.81 -0.50 6.46
N LYS A 47 3.88 -0.77 5.15
CA LYS A 47 2.90 -0.29 4.17
C LYS A 47 1.49 -0.82 4.48
N LEU A 48 1.37 -2.11 4.80
CA LEU A 48 0.11 -2.75 5.14
C LEU A 48 -0.51 -2.16 6.42
N ASN A 49 0.27 -2.09 7.51
CA ASN A 49 -0.21 -1.57 8.80
C ASN A 49 -0.67 -0.12 8.68
N ARG A 50 0.05 0.71 7.89
CA ARG A 50 -0.36 2.09 7.65
C ARG A 50 -1.74 2.17 7.01
N LEU A 51 -2.02 1.35 6.01
CA LEU A 51 -3.30 1.33 5.30
C LEU A 51 -4.43 0.76 6.17
N LEU A 52 -4.18 -0.32 6.93
CA LEU A 52 -5.15 -0.86 7.88
C LEU A 52 -5.54 0.17 8.94
N ASN A 53 -4.56 0.89 9.50
CA ASN A 53 -4.82 1.94 10.47
C ASN A 53 -5.65 3.09 9.87
N GLN A 54 -5.43 3.46 8.61
CA GLN A 54 -6.27 4.47 7.94
C GLN A 54 -7.72 4.01 7.79
N VAL A 55 -7.94 2.75 7.43
CA VAL A 55 -9.29 2.20 7.29
C VAL A 55 -9.99 2.17 8.65
N ALA A 56 -9.35 1.67 9.70
CA ALA A 56 -9.93 1.64 11.04
C ALA A 56 -10.30 3.05 11.57
N LEU A 57 -9.45 4.05 11.29
CA LEU A 57 -9.71 5.45 11.66
C LEU A 57 -10.86 6.07 10.85
N ASN A 58 -11.08 5.62 9.62
CA ASN A 58 -12.19 6.09 8.78
C ASN A 58 -13.50 5.39 9.12
N GLU A 59 -13.47 4.11 9.50
CA GLU A 59 -14.65 3.38 9.99
C GLU A 59 -15.22 3.98 11.29
N SER A 60 -14.35 4.52 12.15
CA SER A 60 -14.76 5.18 13.40
C SER A 60 -15.37 6.57 13.20
N LYS A 61 -15.39 7.10 11.97
CA LYS A 61 -15.91 8.43 11.62
C LYS A 61 -17.26 8.38 10.89
N VAL A 62 -17.92 7.23 10.88
CA VAL A 62 -19.26 7.02 10.30
C VAL A 62 -20.31 6.98 11.40
#